data_AF-A0A963EFW4-F1
#
_entry.id   AF-A0A963EFW4-F1
#
_cell.length_a   1.000
_cell.length_b   1.000
_cell.length_c   1.000
_cell.angle_alpha   90.00
_cell.angle_beta   90.00
_cell.angle_gamma   90.00
#
_symmetry.space_group_name_H-M   'P 1'
#
loop_
_entity.id
_entity.type
_entity.pdbx_description
1 polymer ?
#
loop_
_entity_poly.entity_id
_entity_poly.type
_entity_poly.pdbx_seq_one_letter_code
_entity_poly.pdbx_strand_id
1 'polypeptide(L)'
;LTALRCTDTVQTEHQGQALSCVRGRLKNEDRETVLFPGEIPPDLPGEEDWRSGRFRFHDFAPRRLRRRARGQHVRLDQAIEFLLGDKLE
;
A
#
# COMPACT_ATOMS: atom_id res chain seq x y z
N LEU A 1 -1.64 -2.94 -7.94
CA LEU A 1 -3.07 -2.55 -7.97
C LEU A 1 -3.57 -2.51 -6.53
N THR A 2 -4.43 -1.56 -6.16
CA THR A 2 -5.37 -1.78 -5.05
C THR A 2 -6.77 -1.33 -5.46
N ALA A 3 -7.77 -2.15 -5.16
CA ALA A 3 -9.18 -1.82 -5.39
C ALA A 3 -9.70 -0.77 -4.39
N LEU A 4 -9.21 -0.80 -3.15
CA LEU A 4 -9.51 0.18 -2.12
C LEU A 4 -8.23 0.67 -1.46
N ARG A 5 -7.93 1.95 -1.63
CA ARG A 5 -6.79 2.61 -1.01
C ARG A 5 -7.10 2.91 0.46
N CYS A 6 -6.45 2.17 1.35
CA CYS A 6 -6.53 2.37 2.81
C CYS A 6 -5.38 3.20 3.37
N THR A 7 -4.34 3.49 2.58
CA THR A 7 -3.11 4.14 3.02
C THR A 7 -2.70 5.31 2.13
N ASP A 8 -1.97 6.27 2.70
CA ASP A 8 -1.31 7.34 1.97
C ASP A 8 0.20 7.10 1.93
N THR A 9 0.86 7.49 0.84
CA THR A 9 2.32 7.53 0.77
C THR A 9 2.79 8.85 1.35
N VAL A 10 3.73 8.81 2.28
CA VAL A 10 4.26 9.99 2.97
C VAL A 10 5.77 9.89 3.06
N GLN A 11 6.45 11.02 2.99
CA GLN A 11 7.89 11.09 3.21
C GLN A 11 8.16 11.49 4.67
N THR A 12 9.09 10.82 5.33
CA THR A 12 9.51 11.12 6.70
C THR A 12 11.01 11.15 6.79
N GLU A 13 11.57 12.09 7.55
CA GLU A 13 12.99 12.08 7.86
C GLU A 13 13.27 11.14 9.03
N HIS A 14 14.20 10.21 8.85
CA HIS A 14 14.69 9.32 9.89
C HIS A 14 16.20 9.21 9.78
N GLN A 15 16.93 9.58 10.84
CA GLN A 15 18.39 9.56 10.87
C GLN A 15 19.05 10.35 9.72
N GLY A 16 18.47 11.49 9.34
CA GLY A 16 18.97 12.33 8.24
C GLY A 16 18.68 11.80 6.83
N GLN A 17 17.90 10.72 6.71
CA GLN A 17 17.46 10.17 5.43
C GLN A 17 15.96 10.37 5.23
N ALA A 18 15.55 10.73 4.02
CA ALA A 18 14.15 10.77 3.63
C ALA A 18 13.67 9.34 3.30
N LEU A 19 12.77 8.81 4.12
CA LEU A 19 12.14 7.50 3.94
C LEU A 19 10.73 7.64 3.39
N SER A 20 10.43 6.82 2.38
CA SER A 20 9.07 6.63 1.87
C SER A 20 8.31 5.67 2.78
N CYS A 21 7.27 6.18 3.44
CA CYS A 21 6.46 5.47 4.40
C CYS A 21 5.00 5.40 3.96
N VAL A 22 4.25 4.47 4.57
CA VAL A 22 2.80 4.38 4.42
C VAL A 22 2.13 4.89 5.69
N ARG A 23 1.11 5.72 5.53
CA ARG A 23 0.27 6.22 6.62
C ARG A 23 -1.14 5.64 6.53
N GLY A 24 -1.62 5.11 7.64
CA GLY A 24 -3.00 4.65 7.75
C GLY A 24 -3.30 4.12 9.14
N ARG A 25 -4.54 3.70 9.36
CA ARG A 25 -4.95 3.06 10.61
C ARG A 25 -4.75 1.56 10.50
N LEU A 26 -4.05 0.95 11.45
CA LEU A 26 -3.89 -0.50 11.48
C LEU A 26 -5.22 -1.19 11.79
N LYS A 27 -5.43 -2.40 11.26
CA LYS A 27 -6.71 -3.13 11.38
C LYS A 27 -7.17 -3.31 12.83
N ASN A 28 -6.22 -3.47 13.75
CA ASN A 28 -6.46 -3.74 15.16
C ASN A 28 -6.11 -2.54 16.06
N GLU A 29 -5.89 -1.36 15.50
CA GLU A 29 -5.62 -0.13 16.27
C GLU A 29 -6.60 0.98 15.89
N ASP A 30 -6.89 1.86 16.85
CA ASP A 30 -7.81 2.98 16.64
C ASP A 30 -7.10 4.25 16.13
N ARG A 31 -5.77 4.27 16.17
CA ARG A 31 -4.96 5.43 15.77
C ARG A 31 -4.35 5.25 14.38
N GLU A 32 -4.16 6.37 13.68
CA GLU A 32 -3.29 6.39 12.50
C GLU A 32 -1.83 6.19 12.91
N THR A 33 -1.10 5.48 12.07
CA THR A 33 0.32 5.19 12.23
C THR A 33 1.03 5.44 10.91
N VAL A 34 2.28 5.90 11.00
CA VAL A 34 3.21 5.95 9.87
C VAL A 34 4.19 4.80 10.02
N LEU A 35 4.30 3.97 8.99
CA LEU A 35 5.13 2.79 8.99
C LEU A 35 6.06 2.81 7.79
N PHE A 36 7.34 2.51 8.04
CA PHE A 36 8.24 2.11 6.98
C PHE A 36 7.89 0.67 6.60
N PRO A 37 7.46 0.39 5.35
CA PRO A 37 6.97 -0.93 4.96
C PRO A 37 8.08 -1.99 4.84
N GLY A 38 9.35 -1.59 4.95
CA GLY A 38 10.49 -2.43 4.64
C GLY A 38 10.78 -2.48 3.14
N GLU A 39 11.73 -3.33 2.77
CA GLU A 39 12.12 -3.55 1.39
C GLU A 39 11.40 -4.76 0.81
N ILE A 40 10.99 -4.66 -0.45
CA ILE A 40 10.50 -5.78 -1.23
C ILE A 40 11.65 -6.27 -2.10
N PRO A 41 12.04 -7.55 -2.01
CA PRO A 41 13.09 -8.08 -2.86
C PRO A 41 12.64 -8.03 -4.33
N PRO A 42 13.54 -7.67 -5.26
CA PRO A 42 13.22 -7.64 -6.69
C PRO A 42 13.07 -9.05 -7.27
N ASP A 43 13.73 -10.03 -6.67
CA ASP A 43 13.74 -11.44 -7.07
C ASP A 43 13.00 -12.32 -6.04
N LEU A 44 12.86 -13.61 -6.37
CA LEU A 44 12.25 -14.59 -5.46
C LEU A 44 13.05 -14.69 -4.15
N PRO A 45 12.41 -14.49 -2.98
CA PRO A 45 13.09 -14.61 -1.69
C PRO A 45 13.65 -16.02 -1.47
N GLY A 46 14.83 -16.10 -0.87
CA GLY A 46 15.44 -17.37 -0.47
C GLY A 46 14.79 -17.95 0.79
N GLU A 47 15.15 -19.18 1.16
CA GLU A 47 14.61 -19.83 2.36
C GLU A 47 14.89 -19.05 3.66
N GLU A 48 16.07 -18.41 3.74
CA GLU A 48 16.49 -17.64 4.91
C GLU A 48 15.65 -16.36 5.14
N ASP A 49 15.17 -15.72 4.07
CA ASP A 49 14.31 -14.53 4.18
C ASP A 49 13.00 -14.84 4.93
N TRP A 50 12.50 -16.07 4.78
CA TRP A 50 11.30 -16.53 5.47
C TRP A 50 11.56 -16.89 6.94
N ARG A 51 12.75 -17.41 7.25
CA ARG A 51 13.13 -17.79 8.62
C ARG A 51 13.47 -16.58 9.50
N SER A 52 14.03 -15.53 8.91
CA SER A 52 14.46 -14.33 9.62
C SER A 52 13.31 -13.40 10.04
N GLY A 53 12.08 -13.63 9.56
CA GLY A 53 10.95 -12.74 9.81
C GLY A 53 11.16 -11.35 9.20
N ARG A 54 11.94 -11.28 8.10
CA ARG A 54 12.26 -10.06 7.37
C ARG A 54 11.02 -9.37 6.81
N PHE A 55 10.00 -10.16 6.44
CA PHE A 55 8.73 -9.66 5.94
C PHE A 55 7.71 -9.50 7.07
N ARG A 56 7.38 -8.25 7.38
CA ARG A 56 6.32 -7.90 8.33
C ARG A 56 5.34 -6.93 7.69
N PHE A 57 4.32 -7.49 7.06
CA PHE A 57 3.26 -6.71 6.44
C PHE A 57 2.11 -6.50 7.41
N HIS A 58 1.63 -5.28 7.46
CA HIS A 58 0.52 -4.89 8.34
C HIS A 58 -0.76 -4.69 7.54
N ASP A 59 -1.87 -5.21 8.07
CA ASP A 59 -3.20 -4.91 7.56
C ASP A 59 -3.64 -3.51 8.00
N PHE A 60 -4.19 -2.74 7.07
CA PHE A 60 -4.76 -1.44 7.34
C PHE A 60 -6.29 -1.49 7.32
N ALA A 61 -6.92 -0.85 8.31
CA ALA A 61 -8.35 -0.67 8.36
C ALA A 61 -8.83 0.23 7.19
N PRO A 62 -10.04 -0.01 6.66
CA PRO A 62 -10.62 0.87 5.66
C PRO A 62 -10.76 2.31 6.13
N ARG A 63 -10.59 3.24 5.19
CA ARG A 63 -10.94 4.65 5.37
C ARG A 63 -12.43 4.85 5.15
N ARG A 64 -13.00 5.89 5.76
CA ARG A 64 -14.39 6.26 5.52
C ARG A 64 -14.58 6.60 4.04
N LEU A 65 -15.42 5.81 3.36
CA LEU A 65 -15.74 6.04 1.96
C LEU A 65 -16.48 7.35 1.79
N ARG A 66 -16.07 8.14 0.79
CA ARG A 66 -16.76 9.36 0.37
C ARG A 66 -17.26 9.15 -1.05
N ARG A 67 -18.57 9.31 -1.23
CA ARG A 67 -19.20 9.12 -2.54
C ARG A 67 -18.56 10.08 -3.55
N ARG A 68 -18.21 9.57 -4.73
CA ARG A 68 -17.56 10.32 -5.83
C ARG A 68 -16.17 10.91 -5.50
N ALA A 69 -15.52 10.47 -4.43
CA ALA A 69 -14.15 10.90 -4.14
C ALA A 69 -13.16 10.25 -5.12
N ARG A 70 -12.16 11.02 -5.54
CA ARG A 70 -11.03 10.52 -6.34
C ARG A 70 -9.98 9.88 -5.44
N GLY A 71 -9.07 9.10 -6.04
CA GLY A 71 -7.89 8.57 -5.34
C GLY A 71 -8.17 7.45 -4.32
N GLN A 72 -9.36 6.82 -4.40
CA GLN A 72 -9.73 5.71 -3.51
C GLN A 72 -9.23 4.34 -4.01
N HIS A 73 -8.43 4.28 -5.07
CA HIS A 73 -7.82 3.08 -5.63
C HIS A 73 -6.42 3.40 -6.17
N VAL A 74 -5.65 2.38 -6.54
CA VAL A 74 -4.36 2.53 -7.25
C VAL A 74 -4.36 1.61 -8.46
N ARG A 75 -4.22 2.20 -9.66
CA ARG A 75 -4.14 1.51 -10.95
C ARG A 75 -5.37 0.65 -11.34
N LEU A 76 -6.52 0.85 -10.69
CA LEU A 76 -7.76 0.15 -11.05
C LEU A 76 -8.29 0.61 -12.40
N ASP A 77 -8.11 1.88 -12.71
CA ASP A 77 -8.28 2.47 -14.05
C ASP A 77 -7.49 1.69 -15.11
N GLN A 78 -6.20 1.44 -14.89
CA GLN A 78 -5.40 0.68 -15.84
C GLN A 78 -5.84 -0.79 -15.96
N ALA A 79 -6.29 -1.40 -14.86
CA ALA A 79 -6.83 -2.76 -14.91
C ALA A 79 -8.15 -2.82 -15.70
N ILE A 80 -9.03 -1.83 -15.51
CA ILE A 80 -10.28 -1.71 -16.28
C ILE A 80 -9.97 -1.52 -17.76
N GLU A 81 -9.04 -0.62 -18.09
CA GLU A 81 -8.59 -0.38 -19.47
C GLU A 81 -8.09 -1.68 -20.12
N PHE A 82 -7.24 -2.43 -19.43
CA PHE A 82 -6.73 -3.70 -19.97
C PHE A 82 -7.83 -4.76 -20.16
N LEU A 83 -8.81 -4.80 -19.26
CA LEU A 83 -9.84 -5.84 -19.26
C LEU A 83 -11.01 -5.53 -20.20
N LEU A 84 -11.35 -4.25 -20.39
CA LEU A 84 -12.58 -3.81 -21.05
C LEU A 84 -12.37 -2.71 -22.09
N GLY A 85 -11.18 -2.10 -22.17
CA GLY A 85 -10.91 -0.96 -23.05
C GLY A 85 -11.22 -1.25 -24.51
N ASP A 86 -10.91 -2.47 -24.97
CA ASP A 86 -11.18 -2.93 -26.34
C ASP A 86 -12.67 -3.08 -26.68
N LYS A 87 -13.56 -3.00 -25.68
CA LYS A 87 -15.02 -3.06 -25.85
C LYS A 87 -15.73 -1.72 -25.64
N LEU A 88 -15.00 -0.70 -25.23
CA LEU A 88 -15.55 0.63 -24.89
C LEU A 88 -15.18 1.69 -25.93
N GLU A 89 -14.57 1.29 -27.05
CA GLU A 89 -14.36 2.12 -28.23
C GLU A 89 -15.64 2.34 -29.05
#